data_AF-A0AAW9SIQ6-F1
#
_entry.id   AF-A0AAW9SIQ6-F1
#
_cell.length_a   1.000
_cell.length_b   1.000
_cell.length_c   1.000
_cell.angle_alpha   90.00
_cell.angle_beta   90.00
_cell.angle_gamma   90.00
#
_symmetry.space_group_name_H-M   'P 1'
#
loop_
_entity.id
_entity.type
_entity.pdbx_description
1 polymer ?
#
loop_
_entity_poly.entity_id
_entity_poly.type
_entity_poly.pdbx_seq_one_letter_code
_entity_poly.pdbx_strand_id
1 'polypeptide(L)'
;MWWVKVSRNDLRNLSCFELFTQAPKDLRRKRNERRRRQRLETLLTEAVRRSDYMRAGEIQRILFGAEEVYRIWSRKHDAFYSSNLSGYTSDGISAGRYTRAEAEAEVRRVPHILSLVTPKGNHVRFDEATR
;
A
#
# COMPACT_ATOMS: atom_id res chain seq x y z
N MET A 1 -3.11 -19.20 10.38
CA MET A 1 -4.12 -19.81 9.51
C MET A 1 -5.05 -20.62 10.39
N TRP A 2 -6.35 -20.63 10.11
CA TRP A 2 -7.37 -21.26 10.96
C TRP A 2 -8.28 -22.15 10.11
N TRP A 3 -8.58 -23.36 10.56
CA TRP A 3 -9.63 -24.19 9.97
C TRP A 3 -10.97 -23.81 10.58
N VAL A 4 -11.90 -23.32 9.74
CA VAL A 4 -13.20 -22.83 10.17
C VAL A 4 -14.28 -23.70 9.57
N LYS A 5 -15.14 -24.26 10.43
CA LYS A 5 -16.32 -25.02 10.01
C LYS A 5 -17.43 -24.06 9.60
N VAL A 6 -17.74 -24.01 8.30
CA VAL A 6 -18.72 -23.07 7.72
C VAL A 6 -20.11 -23.71 7.63
N SER A 7 -20.19 -25.04 7.47
CA SER A 7 -21.44 -25.80 7.51
C SER A 7 -21.21 -27.19 8.12
N ARG A 8 -22.25 -28.03 8.20
CA ARG A 8 -22.14 -29.41 8.73
C ARG A 8 -21.00 -30.20 8.08
N ASN A 9 -20.81 -30.02 6.78
CA ASN A 9 -19.87 -30.78 5.94
C ASN A 9 -18.82 -29.88 5.21
N ASP A 10 -18.73 -28.58 5.52
CA ASP A 10 -17.78 -27.66 4.88
C ASP A 10 -16.79 -27.09 5.91
N LEU A 11 -15.49 -27.23 5.62
CA LEU A 11 -14.35 -26.75 6.40
C LEU A 11 -13.47 -25.92 5.47
N ARG A 12 -13.22 -24.67 5.84
CA ARG A 12 -12.39 -23.75 5.06
C ARG A 12 -11.15 -23.35 5.83
N ASN A 13 -10.02 -23.33 5.15
CA ASN A 13 -8.81 -22.75 5.70
C ASN A 13 -8.83 -21.24 5.45
N LEU A 14 -8.97 -20.47 6.52
CA LEU A 14 -9.09 -19.02 6.45
C LEU A 14 -7.92 -18.35 7.19
N SER A 15 -7.48 -17.25 6.63
CA SER A 15 -6.47 -16.39 7.23
C SER A 15 -7.06 -15.54 8.37
N CYS A 16 -6.21 -15.02 9.25
CA CYS A 16 -6.66 -14.18 10.38
C CYS A 16 -7.36 -12.89 9.94
N PHE A 17 -7.10 -12.42 8.72
CA PHE A 17 -7.71 -11.20 8.16
C PHE A 17 -9.03 -11.46 7.39
N GLU A 18 -9.48 -12.72 7.32
CA GLU A 18 -10.80 -13.10 6.78
C GLU A 18 -11.83 -13.37 7.87
N LEU A 19 -11.40 -13.45 9.13
CA LEU A 19 -12.25 -13.73 10.27
C LEU A 19 -12.57 -12.43 11.01
N PHE A 20 -13.86 -12.18 11.21
CA PHE A 20 -14.34 -10.99 11.90
C PHE A 20 -14.95 -11.42 13.23
N THR A 21 -14.54 -10.76 14.32
CA THR A 21 -15.10 -10.98 15.65
C THR A 21 -16.47 -10.33 15.84
N GLN A 22 -16.88 -9.48 14.88
CA GLN A 22 -18.16 -8.78 14.87
C GLN A 22 -18.73 -8.75 13.45
N ALA A 23 -20.06 -8.79 13.35
CA ALA A 23 -20.75 -8.68 12.07
C ALA A 23 -20.43 -7.32 11.38
N PRO A 24 -20.21 -7.29 10.06
CA PRO A 24 -20.08 -6.05 9.32
C PRO A 24 -21.30 -5.14 9.49
N LYS A 25 -21.08 -3.84 9.71
CA LYS A 25 -22.17 -2.83 9.79
C LYS A 25 -23.08 -2.81 8.55
N ASP A 26 -22.52 -3.13 7.39
CA ASP A 26 -23.24 -3.22 6.11
C ASP A 26 -22.77 -4.46 5.36
N LEU A 27 -23.70 -5.41 5.15
CA LEU A 27 -23.45 -6.67 4.46
C LEU A 27 -23.55 -6.53 2.93
N ARG A 28 -24.17 -5.46 2.41
CA ARG A 28 -24.32 -5.22 0.97
C ARG A 28 -23.11 -4.51 0.38
N ARG A 29 -22.37 -3.75 1.19
CA ARG A 29 -21.14 -3.09 0.75
C ARG A 29 -19.97 -4.06 0.68
N LYS A 30 -19.40 -4.20 -0.52
CA LYS A 30 -18.19 -4.99 -0.75
C LYS A 30 -16.97 -4.33 -0.10
N ARG A 31 -16.28 -5.04 0.80
CA ARG A 31 -15.03 -4.60 1.44
C ARG A 31 -13.81 -5.03 0.63
N ASN A 32 -13.55 -4.37 -0.48
CA ASN A 32 -12.45 -4.69 -1.40
C ASN A 32 -11.43 -3.57 -1.57
N GLU A 33 -11.36 -2.62 -0.63
CA GLU A 33 -10.53 -1.42 -0.74
C GLU A 33 -9.04 -1.74 -0.96
N ARG A 34 -8.47 -2.68 -0.19
CA ARG A 34 -7.09 -3.16 -0.37
C ARG A 34 -6.83 -3.72 -1.77
N ARG A 35 -7.74 -4.57 -2.27
CA ARG A 35 -7.65 -5.16 -3.62
C ARG A 35 -7.86 -4.11 -4.72
N ARG A 36 -8.78 -3.17 -4.51
CA ARG A 36 -9.04 -2.04 -5.42
C ARG A 36 -7.79 -1.17 -5.55
N ARG A 37 -7.18 -0.79 -4.43
CA ARG A 37 -5.93 -0.02 -4.40
C ARG A 37 -4.82 -0.74 -5.14
N GLN A 38 -4.57 -2.01 -4.80
CA GLN A 38 -3.56 -2.83 -5.48
C GLN A 38 -3.77 -2.83 -7.00
N ARG A 39 -5.00 -3.07 -7.46
CA ARG A 39 -5.32 -3.15 -8.89
C ARG A 39 -5.13 -1.80 -9.60
N LEU A 40 -5.53 -0.70 -8.97
CA LEU A 40 -5.33 0.65 -9.52
C LEU A 40 -3.85 1.03 -9.58
N GLU A 41 -3.05 0.70 -8.56
CA GLU A 41 -1.61 0.95 -8.58
C GLU A 41 -0.90 0.10 -9.65
N THR A 42 -1.34 -1.13 -9.89
CA THR A 42 -0.86 -1.96 -11.02
C THR A 42 -1.18 -1.31 -12.36
N LEU A 43 -2.44 -0.88 -12.56
CA LEU A 43 -2.85 -0.21 -13.80
C LEU A 43 -2.10 1.11 -14.02
N LEU A 44 -1.81 1.86 -12.96
CA LEU A 44 -0.99 3.06 -13.00
C LEU A 44 0.43 2.74 -13.48
N THR A 45 1.04 1.70 -12.91
CA THR A 45 2.38 1.23 -13.29
C THR A 45 2.42 0.79 -14.76
N GLU A 46 1.39 0.05 -15.21
CA GLU A 46 1.25 -0.36 -16.61
C GLU A 46 1.10 0.82 -17.57
N ALA A 47 0.27 1.81 -17.22
CA ALA A 47 0.06 3.01 -18.01
C ALA A 47 1.38 3.80 -18.16
N VAL A 48 2.12 3.99 -17.07
CA VAL A 48 3.43 4.65 -17.09
C VAL A 48 4.43 3.88 -17.96
N ARG A 49 4.49 2.54 -17.85
CA ARG A 49 5.38 1.70 -18.69
C ARG A 49 5.04 1.77 -20.17
N ARG A 50 3.78 1.98 -20.52
CA ARG A 50 3.31 2.17 -21.92
C ARG A 50 3.40 3.63 -22.38
N SER A 51 3.91 4.53 -21.55
CA SER A 51 3.95 5.98 -21.81
C SER A 51 2.57 6.62 -22.03
N ASP A 52 1.50 6.02 -21.50
CA ASP A 52 0.14 6.57 -21.52
C ASP A 52 -0.07 7.47 -20.30
N TYR A 53 0.47 8.68 -20.36
CA TYR A 53 0.49 9.62 -19.24
C TYR A 53 -0.89 10.22 -18.92
N MET A 54 -1.78 10.30 -19.91
CA MET A 54 -3.16 10.77 -19.70
C MET A 54 -3.90 9.78 -18.79
N ARG A 55 -3.85 8.49 -19.13
CA ARG A 55 -4.44 7.44 -18.31
C ARG A 55 -3.77 7.33 -16.95
N ALA A 56 -2.44 7.47 -16.88
CA ALA A 56 -1.72 7.48 -15.61
C ALA A 56 -2.19 8.61 -14.69
N GLY A 57 -2.35 9.83 -15.23
CA GLY A 57 -2.85 10.99 -14.49
C GLY A 57 -4.27 10.79 -13.96
N GLU A 58 -5.18 10.21 -14.75
CA GLU A 58 -6.53 9.87 -14.31
C GLU A 58 -6.53 8.86 -13.16
N ILE A 59 -5.78 7.76 -13.29
CA ILE A 59 -5.69 6.73 -12.24
C ILE A 59 -5.08 7.31 -10.97
N GLN A 60 -4.05 8.15 -11.08
CA GLN A 60 -3.45 8.84 -9.93
C GLN A 60 -4.48 9.74 -9.24
N ARG A 61 -5.29 10.49 -9.99
CA ARG A 61 -6.36 11.31 -9.43
C ARG A 61 -7.45 10.48 -8.74
N ILE A 62 -7.79 9.31 -9.27
CA ILE A 62 -8.74 8.39 -8.63
C ILE A 62 -8.19 7.82 -7.31
N LEU A 63 -6.87 7.58 -7.24
CA LEU A 63 -6.22 7.01 -6.06
C LEU A 63 -5.96 8.04 -4.96
N PHE A 64 -5.45 9.21 -5.33
CA PHE A 64 -4.87 10.20 -4.40
C PHE A 64 -5.46 11.61 -4.57
N GLY A 65 -6.40 11.82 -5.49
CA GLY A 65 -6.97 13.14 -5.74
C GLY A 65 -5.93 14.13 -6.27
N ALA A 66 -5.82 15.28 -5.61
CA ALA A 66 -4.83 16.31 -5.91
C ALA A 66 -3.59 16.24 -5.03
N GLU A 67 -3.47 15.21 -4.17
CA GLU A 67 -2.35 15.08 -3.25
C GLU A 67 -1.06 14.65 -3.95
N GLU A 68 0.07 15.10 -3.42
CA GLU A 68 1.38 14.59 -3.78
C GLU A 68 1.56 13.14 -3.30
N VAL A 69 2.29 12.37 -4.11
CA VAL A 69 2.48 10.94 -3.87
C VAL A 69 3.91 10.67 -3.39
N TYR A 70 4.01 9.94 -2.29
CA TYR A 70 5.25 9.56 -1.65
C TYR A 70 5.51 8.07 -1.84
N ARG A 71 6.77 7.67 -1.66
CA ARG A 71 7.19 6.26 -1.56
C ARG A 71 7.90 6.05 -0.23
N ILE A 72 7.99 4.80 0.19
CA ILE A 72 8.73 4.41 1.39
C ILE A 72 9.90 3.53 0.96
N TRP A 73 11.10 3.88 1.40
CA TRP A 73 12.31 3.12 1.15
C TRP A 73 12.79 2.42 2.42
N SER A 74 13.11 1.15 2.31
CA SER A 74 13.68 0.33 3.38
C SER A 74 15.17 0.18 3.20
N ARG A 75 15.95 0.72 4.15
CA ARG A 75 17.42 0.56 4.17
C ARG A 75 17.84 -0.86 4.45
N LYS A 76 17.04 -1.61 5.23
CA LYS A 76 17.34 -3.02 5.57
C LYS A 76 17.27 -3.93 4.34
N HIS A 77 16.35 -3.64 3.43
CA HIS A 77 16.09 -4.48 2.25
C HIS A 77 16.57 -3.86 0.94
N ASP A 78 17.14 -2.66 1.00
CA ASP A 78 17.59 -1.87 -0.15
C ASP A 78 16.52 -1.78 -1.25
N ALA A 79 15.27 -1.54 -0.83
CA ALA A 79 14.10 -1.63 -1.69
C ALA A 79 12.96 -0.73 -1.22
N PHE A 80 12.07 -0.38 -2.15
CA PHE A 80 10.82 0.30 -1.85
C PHE A 80 9.80 -0.67 -1.28
N TYR A 81 8.90 -0.15 -0.44
CA TYR A 81 7.68 -0.87 -0.10
C TYR A 81 6.76 -0.97 -1.32
N SER A 82 6.19 -2.15 -1.54
CA SER A 82 5.13 -2.38 -2.53
C SER A 82 3.76 -1.94 -1.99
N SER A 83 2.72 -1.90 -2.84
CA SER A 83 1.37 -1.43 -2.49
C SER A 83 0.82 -2.04 -1.19
N ASN A 84 0.06 -1.25 -0.43
CA ASN A 84 -0.53 -1.64 0.86
C ASN A 84 0.50 -2.08 1.92
N LEU A 85 1.70 -1.49 1.93
CA LEU A 85 2.78 -1.74 2.90
C LEU A 85 3.20 -3.21 2.96
N SER A 86 3.12 -3.93 1.85
CA SER A 86 3.28 -5.38 1.82
C SER A 86 4.15 -5.84 0.67
N GLY A 87 5.32 -6.38 1.02
CA GLY A 87 6.35 -6.77 0.07
C GLY A 87 7.28 -5.61 -0.28
N TYR A 88 8.33 -5.95 -1.03
CA TYR A 88 9.38 -5.03 -1.44
C TYR A 88 9.58 -5.08 -2.95
N THR A 89 10.07 -3.98 -3.52
CA THR A 89 10.51 -3.92 -4.91
C THR A 89 11.66 -2.94 -5.08
N SER A 90 12.64 -3.29 -5.90
CA SER A 90 13.73 -2.38 -6.29
C SER A 90 13.31 -1.46 -7.44
N ASP A 91 12.22 -1.76 -8.16
CA ASP A 91 11.72 -0.94 -9.26
C ASP A 91 10.91 0.26 -8.72
N GLY A 92 11.45 1.46 -8.87
CA GLY A 92 10.78 2.70 -8.45
C GLY A 92 9.47 2.99 -9.17
N ILE A 93 9.24 2.44 -10.37
CA ILE A 93 7.97 2.59 -11.09
C ILE A 93 6.89 1.71 -10.45
N SER A 94 7.25 0.48 -10.07
CA SER A 94 6.38 -0.51 -9.41
C SER A 94 6.24 -0.31 -7.91
N ALA A 95 7.03 0.58 -7.33
CA ALA A 95 6.94 0.93 -5.91
C ALA A 95 5.52 1.34 -5.50
N GLY A 96 5.14 0.94 -4.29
CA GLY A 96 3.90 1.35 -3.67
C GLY A 96 3.86 2.87 -3.50
N ARG A 97 2.67 3.43 -3.70
CA ARG A 97 2.42 4.87 -3.66
C ARG A 97 1.56 5.21 -2.45
N TYR A 98 1.90 6.28 -1.75
CA TYR A 98 1.32 6.62 -0.46
C TYR A 98 1.02 8.12 -0.37
N THR A 99 0.00 8.47 0.40
CA THR A 99 -0.18 9.86 0.82
C THR A 99 0.92 10.24 1.81
N ARG A 100 1.11 11.54 2.03
CA ARG A 100 2.08 12.02 3.02
C ARG A 100 1.83 11.43 4.40
N ALA A 101 0.57 11.47 4.86
CA ALA A 101 0.18 11.00 6.18
C ALA A 101 0.44 9.49 6.35
N GLU A 102 0.11 8.68 5.34
CA GLU A 102 0.36 7.23 5.35
C GLU A 102 1.86 6.93 5.44
N ALA A 103 2.67 7.60 4.62
CA ALA A 103 4.08 7.34 4.55
C ALA A 103 4.84 7.84 5.79
N GLU A 104 4.52 9.03 6.30
CA GLU A 104 5.10 9.54 7.54
C GLU A 104 4.74 8.66 8.74
N ALA A 105 3.49 8.19 8.84
CA ALA A 105 3.08 7.30 9.93
C ALA A 105 3.90 6.01 9.95
N GLU A 106 4.12 5.40 8.78
CA GLU A 106 4.91 4.17 8.70
C GLU A 106 6.40 4.42 8.95
N VAL A 107 6.98 5.50 8.40
CA VAL A 107 8.41 5.79 8.63
C VAL A 107 8.67 6.12 10.10
N ARG A 108 7.78 6.86 10.76
CA ARG A 108 7.88 7.15 12.21
C ARG A 108 7.72 5.90 13.09
N ARG A 109 7.05 4.85 12.60
CA ARG A 109 6.95 3.56 13.31
C ARG A 109 8.31 2.88 13.42
N VAL A 110 9.15 2.98 12.39
CA VAL A 110 10.46 2.32 12.32
C VAL A 110 11.51 3.27 11.69
N PRO A 111 11.84 4.37 12.38
CA PRO A 111 12.65 5.46 11.81
C PRO A 111 14.01 4.94 11.37
N HIS A 112 14.72 4.22 12.25
CA HIS A 112 16.04 3.63 12.03
C HIS A 112 16.18 2.68 10.82
N ILE A 113 15.08 2.22 10.20
CA ILE A 113 15.11 1.36 9.00
C ILE A 113 14.54 2.10 7.79
N LEU A 114 13.49 2.88 7.97
CA LEU A 114 12.71 3.44 6.88
C LEU A 114 13.12 4.87 6.55
N SER A 115 12.88 5.27 5.32
CA SER A 115 12.97 6.67 4.90
C SER A 115 11.81 7.00 3.97
N LEU A 116 11.32 8.22 4.11
CA LEU A 116 10.28 8.76 3.25
C LEU A 116 10.93 9.26 1.96
N VAL A 117 10.41 8.87 0.81
CA VAL A 117 10.87 9.35 -0.49
C VAL A 117 9.84 10.33 -1.03
N THR A 118 10.27 11.59 -1.16
CA THR A 118 9.45 12.70 -1.67
C THR A 118 9.17 12.55 -3.17
N PRO A 119 8.17 13.24 -3.72
CA PRO A 119 7.92 13.25 -5.18
C PRO A 119 9.16 13.67 -5.99
N LYS A 120 10.03 14.50 -5.42
CA LYS A 120 11.29 14.95 -6.03
C LYS A 120 12.43 13.91 -5.95
N GLY A 121 12.21 12.77 -5.28
CA GLY A 121 13.20 11.72 -5.09
C GLY A 121 14.10 11.89 -3.87
N ASN A 122 13.96 12.95 -3.09
CA ASN A 122 14.75 13.15 -1.87
C ASN A 122 14.28 12.20 -0.76
N HIS A 123 15.25 11.65 -0.03
CA HIS A 123 15.00 10.84 1.17
C HIS A 123 14.93 11.73 2.42
N VAL A 124 13.82 11.65 3.15
CA VAL A 124 13.61 12.30 4.44
C VAL A 124 13.65 11.23 5.53
N ARG A 125 14.45 11.49 6.56
CA ARG A 125 14.63 10.63 7.74
C ARG A 125 14.05 11.31 8.96
N PHE A 126 13.51 10.54 9.89
CA PHE A 126 12.93 11.05 11.13
C PHE A 126 13.76 10.69 12.37
N ASP A 127 14.87 9.97 12.18
CA ASP A 127 15.79 9.51 13.22
C ASP A 127 16.61 10.67 13.79
N GLU A 128 16.75 11.75 13.02
CA GLU A 128 17.61 12.90 13.29
C GLU A 128 16.92 14.00 14.12
N ALA A 129 15.66 13.82 14.51
CA ALA A 129 14.86 14.82 15.24
C ALA A 129 15.00 14.75 16.78
N THR A 130 15.90 13.92 17.30
CA THR A 130 16.23 13.87 18.75
C THR A 130 17.73 14.08 18.95
N ARG A 131 18.16 15.33 18.89
CA ARG A 131 19.38 15.82 19.56
C ARG A 131 19.15 17.23 20.05
#